data_AF-A0A259E6U5-F1
#
_entry.id   AF-A0A259E6U5-F1
#
_cell.length_a   1.000
_cell.length_b   1.000
_cell.length_c   1.000
_cell.angle_alpha   90.00
_cell.angle_beta   90.00
_cell.angle_gamma   90.00
#
_symmetry.space_group_name_H-M   'P 1'
#
loop_
_entity.id
_entity.type
_entity.pdbx_description
1 polymer ?
#
loop_
_entity_poly.entity_id
_entity_poly.type
_entity_poly.pdbx_seq_one_letter_code
_entity_poly.pdbx_strand_id
1 'polypeptide(L)'
;ARMKSTVLNQADVHDAYRSQFLVYSIDVNGDTPLTDFQGKETTEKAFSLVNRVRATPTLLFFNLDGKLVARFTGPTKNKDEFLLLGRYVTEGAYASQPFTQYKQGK
;
A
#
# COMPACT_ATOMS: atom_id res chain seq x y z
N ALA A 1 2.52 12.74 -8.17
CA ALA A 1 3.72 13.61 -8.06
C ALA A 1 4.09 13.92 -6.60
N ARG A 2 3.23 14.60 -5.82
CA ARG A 2 3.54 15.08 -4.46
C ARG A 2 4.18 14.05 -3.51
N MET A 3 3.54 12.91 -3.24
CA MET A 3 4.10 11.93 -2.29
C MET A 3 5.48 11.39 -2.72
N LYS A 4 5.74 11.28 -4.03
CA LYS A 4 7.04 10.83 -4.54
C LYS A 4 8.17 11.78 -4.12
N SER A 5 7.91 13.08 -4.06
CA SER A 5 8.91 14.10 -3.71
C SER A 5 8.90 14.53 -2.23
N THR A 6 7.89 14.16 -1.45
CA THR A 6 7.77 14.60 -0.04
C THR A 6 7.77 13.46 0.98
N VAL A 7 7.44 12.23 0.59
CA VAL A 7 7.29 11.08 1.50
C VAL A 7 8.14 9.90 1.03
N LEU A 8 7.92 9.45 -0.20
CA LEU A 8 8.54 8.24 -0.75
C LEU A 8 10.00 8.47 -1.19
N ASN A 9 10.57 9.64 -0.97
CA ASN A 9 11.98 9.94 -1.20
C ASN A 9 12.81 9.98 0.10
N GLN A 10 12.19 9.77 1.26
CA GLN A 10 12.87 9.84 2.56
C GLN A 10 13.50 8.48 2.89
N ALA A 11 14.75 8.50 3.38
CA ALA A 11 15.51 7.28 3.68
C ALA A 11 14.88 6.48 4.83
N ASP A 12 14.40 7.15 5.87
CA ASP A 12 13.71 6.52 7.01
C ASP A 12 12.44 5.76 6.58
N VAL A 13 11.68 6.32 5.63
CA VAL A 13 10.52 5.67 5.01
C VAL A 13 10.94 4.40 4.25
N HIS A 14 12.05 4.47 3.52
CA HIS A 14 12.57 3.33 2.77
C HIS A 14 13.00 2.20 3.70
N ASP A 15 13.76 2.51 4.75
CA ASP A 15 14.26 1.54 5.71
C ASP A 15 13.12 0.85 6.47
N ALA A 16 12.15 1.65 6.93
CA ALA A 16 10.97 1.13 7.62
C ALA A 16 10.15 0.19 6.72
N TYR A 17 9.84 0.60 5.49
CA TYR A 17 9.00 -0.22 4.61
C TYR A 17 9.74 -1.46 4.07
N ARG A 18 11.03 -1.36 3.72
CA ARG A 18 11.79 -2.51 3.22
C ARG A 18 12.11 -3.54 4.29
N SER A 19 12.21 -3.15 5.56
CA SER A 19 12.39 -4.10 6.67
C SER A 19 11.11 -4.85 7.03
N GLN A 20 9.94 -4.32 6.67
CA GLN A 20 8.63 -4.87 7.07
C GLN A 20 7.83 -5.46 5.91
N PHE A 21 8.09 -5.04 4.67
CA PHE A 21 7.28 -5.38 3.50
C PHE A 21 8.14 -5.66 2.27
N LEU A 22 7.63 -6.53 1.41
CA LEU A 22 8.01 -6.56 0.01
C LEU A 22 7.23 -5.47 -0.74
N VAL A 23 7.94 -4.46 -1.24
CA VAL A 23 7.33 -3.28 -1.85
C VAL A 23 7.37 -3.41 -3.37
N TYR A 24 6.19 -3.51 -3.99
CA TYR A 24 6.03 -3.52 -5.44
C TYR A 24 5.27 -2.28 -5.89
N SER A 25 5.84 -1.57 -6.88
CA SER A 25 5.13 -0.47 -7.55
C SER A 25 4.30 -1.05 -8.68
N ILE A 26 3.06 -0.58 -8.81
CA ILE A 26 2.14 -0.95 -9.88
C ILE A 26 1.77 0.31 -10.65
N ASP A 27 2.06 0.35 -11.95
CA ASP A 27 1.49 1.38 -12.83
C ASP A 27 0.05 1.00 -13.20
N VAL A 28 -0.92 1.78 -12.74
CA VAL A 28 -2.35 1.52 -13.02
C VAL A 28 -2.71 1.60 -14.50
N ASN A 29 -1.85 2.19 -15.33
CA ASN A 29 -1.97 2.22 -16.78
C ASN A 29 -0.98 1.28 -17.48
N GLY A 30 -0.11 0.61 -16.73
CA GLY A 30 0.96 -0.23 -17.24
C GLY A 30 0.44 -1.56 -17.79
N ASP A 31 1.03 -1.98 -18.91
CA ASP A 31 0.78 -3.29 -19.52
C ASP A 31 1.86 -4.32 -19.14
N THR A 32 2.71 -4.01 -18.16
CA THR A 32 3.73 -4.93 -17.64
C THR A 32 3.05 -6.22 -17.15
N PRO A 33 3.50 -7.40 -17.62
CA PRO A 33 2.96 -8.67 -17.15
C PRO A 33 3.26 -8.92 -15.67
N LEU A 34 2.31 -9.51 -14.96
CA LEU A 34 2.50 -10.03 -13.61
C LEU A 34 1.63 -11.26 -13.37
N THR A 35 2.00 -12.07 -12.38
CA THR A 35 1.16 -13.16 -11.86
C THR A 35 0.53 -12.71 -10.56
N ASP A 36 -0.79 -12.76 -10.46
CA ASP A 36 -1.47 -12.38 -9.22
C ASP A 36 -1.35 -13.45 -8.12
N PHE A 37 -1.90 -13.16 -6.95
CA PHE A 37 -1.85 -14.06 -5.80
C PHE A 37 -2.63 -15.39 -5.98
N GLN A 38 -3.44 -15.51 -7.04
CA GLN A 38 -4.17 -16.73 -7.40
C GLN A 38 -3.44 -17.53 -8.48
N GLY A 39 -2.23 -17.11 -8.89
CA GLY A 39 -1.47 -17.74 -9.96
C GLY A 39 -1.93 -17.35 -11.35
N LYS A 40 -2.80 -16.35 -11.49
CA LYS A 40 -3.33 -15.91 -12.79
C LYS A 40 -2.37 -14.91 -13.43
N GLU A 41 -1.99 -15.17 -14.68
CA GLU A 41 -1.30 -14.20 -15.53
C GLU A 41 -2.21 -13.01 -15.86
N THR A 42 -1.69 -11.80 -15.69
CA THR A 42 -2.41 -10.54 -15.87
C THR A 42 -1.42 -9.41 -16.20
N THR A 43 -1.91 -8.17 -16.30
CA THR A 43 -1.09 -6.95 -16.37
C THR A 43 -1.29 -6.08 -15.13
N GLU A 44 -0.39 -5.14 -14.89
CA GLU A 44 -0.52 -4.13 -13.82
C GLU A 44 -1.86 -3.37 -13.88
N LYS A 45 -2.26 -2.93 -15.08
CA LYS A 45 -3.55 -2.28 -15.33
C LYS A 45 -4.73 -3.18 -15.00
N ALA A 46 -4.75 -4.41 -15.50
CA ALA A 46 -5.84 -5.34 -15.24
C ALA A 46 -5.93 -5.73 -13.75
N PHE A 47 -4.78 -5.96 -13.10
CA PHE A 47 -4.68 -6.20 -11.66
C PHE A 47 -5.23 -5.03 -10.84
N SER A 48 -4.91 -3.80 -11.23
CA SER A 48 -5.41 -2.57 -10.60
C SER A 48 -6.92 -2.43 -10.73
N LEU A 49 -7.48 -2.76 -11.90
CA LEU A 49 -8.92 -2.71 -12.16
C LEU A 49 -9.69 -3.72 -11.30
N VAL A 50 -9.20 -4.98 -11.23
CA VAL A 50 -9.78 -6.05 -10.39
C VAL A 50 -9.75 -5.66 -8.92
N ASN A 51 -8.63 -5.07 -8.46
CA ASN A 51 -8.50 -4.53 -7.11
C ASN A 51 -9.24 -3.20 -6.89
N ARG A 52 -10.07 -2.76 -7.84
CA ARG A 52 -10.89 -1.54 -7.75
C ARG A 52 -10.08 -0.30 -7.38
N VAL A 53 -8.87 -0.16 -7.92
CA VAL A 53 -8.11 1.10 -7.81
C VAL A 53 -8.85 2.17 -8.62
N ARG A 54 -9.22 3.27 -7.96
CA ARG A 54 -10.01 4.38 -8.56
C ARG A 54 -9.31 5.73 -8.47
N ALA A 55 -8.25 5.81 -7.67
CA ALA A 55 -7.44 7.01 -7.48
C ALA A 55 -5.99 6.59 -7.24
N THR A 56 -5.06 7.47 -7.60
CA THR A 56 -3.63 7.29 -7.31
C THR A 56 -3.11 8.42 -6.42
N PRO A 57 -2.23 8.11 -5.45
CA PRO A 57 -1.77 6.77 -5.08
C PRO A 57 -2.86 5.95 -4.37
N THR A 58 -2.77 4.62 -4.46
CA THR A 58 -3.50 3.68 -3.60
C THR A 58 -2.49 2.68 -3.06
N LEU A 59 -2.48 2.47 -1.75
CA LEU A 59 -1.68 1.45 -1.09
C LEU A 59 -2.54 0.24 -0.77
N LEU A 60 -2.10 -0.93 -1.23
CA LEU A 60 -2.73 -2.21 -0.96
C LEU A 60 -1.75 -3.07 -0.17
N PHE A 61 -2.21 -3.62 0.94
CA PHE A 61 -1.41 -4.50 1.79
C PHE A 61 -2.00 -5.89 1.74
N PHE A 62 -1.18 -6.86 1.34
CA PHE A 62 -1.54 -8.27 1.27
C PHE A 62 -0.80 -9.04 2.35
N ASN A 63 -1.44 -10.02 2.97
CA ASN A 63 -0.77 -10.95 3.86
C ASN A 63 -0.01 -12.05 3.06
N LEU A 64 0.66 -12.96 3.77
CA LEU A 64 1.42 -14.04 3.14
C LEU A 64 0.56 -15.04 2.34
N ASP A 65 -0.75 -15.10 2.60
CA ASP A 65 -1.72 -15.91 1.84
C ASP A 65 -2.27 -15.16 0.60
N GLY A 66 -1.77 -13.95 0.32
CA GLY A 66 -2.23 -13.13 -0.79
C GLY A 66 -3.59 -12.47 -0.58
N LYS A 67 -4.10 -12.43 0.66
CA LYS A 67 -5.35 -11.75 1.02
C LYS A 67 -5.10 -10.27 1.26
N LEU A 68 -5.90 -9.40 0.63
CA LEU A 68 -5.89 -7.96 0.91
C LEU A 68 -6.38 -7.71 2.34
N VAL A 69 -5.50 -7.19 3.21
CA VAL A 69 -5.78 -6.94 4.63
C VAL A 69 -5.97 -5.47 4.96
N ALA A 70 -5.37 -4.56 4.20
CA ALA A 70 -5.57 -3.13 4.36
C ALA A 70 -5.50 -2.39 3.02
N ARG A 71 -6.25 -1.29 2.94
CA ARG A 71 -6.26 -0.36 1.80
C ARG A 71 -6.17 1.06 2.32
N PHE A 72 -5.34 1.87 1.68
CA PHE A 72 -5.33 3.31 1.86
C PHE A 72 -5.44 3.98 0.49
N THR A 73 -6.50 4.77 0.28
CA THR A 73 -6.77 5.44 -1.00
C THR A 73 -6.41 6.91 -0.89
N GLY A 74 -5.60 7.39 -1.81
CA GLY A 74 -5.13 8.78 -1.85
C GLY A 74 -3.80 8.98 -1.13
N PRO A 75 -3.30 10.22 -1.13
CA PRO A 75 -2.02 10.52 -0.51
C PRO A 75 -2.12 10.60 1.02
N THR A 76 -1.08 10.15 1.72
CA THR A 76 -0.93 10.49 3.15
C THR A 76 -0.59 11.97 3.28
N LYS A 77 -0.92 12.56 4.44
CA LYS A 77 -0.68 13.95 4.80
C LYS A 77 0.82 14.28 4.78
N ASN A 78 1.63 13.39 5.36
CA ASN A 78 3.07 13.53 5.52
C ASN A 78 3.73 12.14 5.69
N LYS A 79 5.05 12.13 5.97
CA LYS A 79 5.80 10.90 6.22
C LYS A 79 5.38 10.18 7.49
N ASP A 80 4.99 10.91 8.53
CA ASP A 80 4.62 10.31 9.81
C ASP A 80 3.33 9.48 9.68
N GLU A 81 2.32 10.00 8.97
CA GLU A 81 1.10 9.22 8.66
C GLU A 81 1.41 7.99 7.80
N PHE A 82 2.40 8.09 6.90
CA PHE A 82 2.82 6.96 6.08
C PHE A 82 3.52 5.86 6.89
N LEU A 83 4.40 6.24 7.81
CA LEU A 83 5.03 5.31 8.76
C LEU A 83 3.99 4.70 9.71
N LEU A 84 3.04 5.52 10.19
CA LEU A 84 1.95 5.06 11.03
C LEU A 84 1.04 4.06 10.32
N LEU A 85 0.82 4.23 9.01
CA LEU A 85 0.09 3.27 8.18
C LEU A 85 0.82 1.92 8.10
N GLY A 86 2.15 1.92 7.94
CA GLY A 86 2.95 0.70 7.99
C GLY A 86 2.85 0.00 9.35
N ARG A 87 2.88 0.78 10.43
CA ARG A 87 2.70 0.29 11.81
C ARG A 87 1.32 -0.32 12.04
N TYR A 88 0.27 0.33 11.55
CA TYR A 88 -1.11 -0.19 11.61
C TYR A 88 -1.24 -1.59 10.99
N VAL A 89 -0.55 -1.83 9.86
CA VAL A 89 -0.57 -3.13 9.19
C VAL A 89 0.29 -4.16 9.92
N THR A 90 1.51 -3.81 10.34
CA THR A 90 2.41 -4.74 11.03
C THR A 90 1.94 -5.13 12.43
N GLU A 91 1.21 -4.25 13.13
CA GLU A 91 0.57 -4.57 14.41
C GLU A 91 -0.73 -5.38 14.26
N GLY A 92 -1.21 -5.63 13.05
CA GLY A 92 -2.47 -6.34 12.83
C GLY A 92 -3.72 -5.54 13.24
N ALA A 93 -3.58 -4.24 13.48
CA ALA A 93 -4.67 -3.39 13.99
C ALA A 93 -5.87 -3.29 13.03
N TYR A 94 -5.67 -3.61 11.75
CA TYR A 94 -6.75 -3.70 10.76
C TYR A 94 -7.82 -4.74 11.08
N ALA A 95 -7.51 -5.72 11.93
CA ALA A 95 -8.49 -6.73 12.34
C ALA A 95 -9.52 -6.19 13.34
N SER A 96 -9.20 -5.12 14.07
CA SER A 96 -10.04 -4.59 15.14
C SER A 96 -10.65 -3.22 14.85
N GLN A 97 -9.97 -2.37 14.07
CA GLN A 97 -10.43 -1.00 13.81
C GLN A 97 -9.92 -0.46 12.47
N PRO A 98 -10.64 0.50 11.84
CA PRO A 98 -10.15 1.18 10.65
C PRO A 98 -8.97 2.12 10.97
N PHE A 99 -8.10 2.35 9.97
CA PHE A 99 -6.94 3.24 10.12
C PHE A 99 -7.30 4.66 10.58
N THR A 100 -8.48 5.17 10.19
CA THR A 100 -8.96 6.49 10.61
C THR A 100 -9.18 6.61 12.12
N GLN A 101 -9.59 5.53 12.79
CA GLN A 101 -9.71 5.48 14.25
C GLN A 101 -8.34 5.21 14.89
N TYR A 102 -7.57 4.26 14.34
CA TYR A 102 -6.23 3.93 14.84
C TYR A 102 -5.31 5.15 14.94
N LYS A 103 -5.39 6.07 13.97
CA LYS A 103 -4.54 7.27 13.95
C LYS A 103 -5.00 8.44 14.83
N GLN A 104 -6.19 8.38 15.45
CA GLN A 104 -6.66 9.47 16.31
C GLN A 104 -5.98 9.49 17.69
N GLY A 105 -5.34 8.38 18.09
CA GLY A 105 -4.63 8.25 19.36
C GLY A 105 -3.10 8.30 19.27
N LYS A 106 -2.54 8.72 18.13
CA LYS A 106 -1.10 8.72 17.84
C LYS A 106 -0.72 9.95 17.03
#